data_AF-A0A6L3X8U4-F1
#
_entry.id   AF-A0A6L3X8U4-F1
#
_cell.length_a   1.000
_cell.length_b   1.000
_cell.length_c   1.000
_cell.angle_alpha   90.00
_cell.angle_beta   90.00
_cell.angle_gamma   90.00
#
_symmetry.space_group_name_H-M   'P 1'
#
loop_
_entity.id
_entity.type
_entity.pdbx_description
1 polymer ?
#
loop_
_entity_poly.entity_id
_entity_poly.type
_entity_poly.pdbx_seq_one_letter_code
_entity_poly.pdbx_strand_id
1 'polypeptide(L)' 'MKKTTLMAIAIAIAAAGGYFVGKKQTHQPAAAAQPSERKVLYWYDPMVPGQRFDKPGKSPFMDMD' A
#
# COMPACT_ATOMS: atom_id res chain seq x y z
N MET A 1 -23.61 40.47 21.72
CA MET A 1 -22.18 40.47 22.10
C MET A 1 -21.75 39.18 22.81
N LYS A 2 -22.40 38.73 23.89
CA LYS A 2 -22.00 37.48 24.58
C LYS A 2 -22.09 36.22 23.69
N LYS A 3 -23.15 36.09 22.87
CA LYS A 3 -23.35 34.96 21.96
C LYS A 3 -22.33 34.92 20.81
N THR A 4 -21.93 36.08 20.30
CA THR A 4 -20.93 36.19 19.23
C THR A 4 -19.53 35.85 19.75
N THR A 5 -19.21 36.23 20.98
CA THR A 5 -17.94 35.83 21.63
C THR A 5 -17.89 34.32 21.90
N LEU A 6 -18.98 33.72 22.39
CA LEU A 6 -19.06 32.26 22.58
C LEU A 6 -18.91 31.49 21.27
N MET A 7 -19.52 31.98 20.19
CA MET A 7 -19.40 31.34 18.88
C MET A 7 -17.98 31.45 18.32
N ALA A 8 -17.32 32.60 18.48
CA ALA A 8 -15.93 32.79 18.06
C ALA A 8 -14.97 31.84 18.80
N ILE A 9 -15.18 31.64 20.11
CA ILE A 9 -14.39 30.69 20.91
C ILE A 9 -14.62 29.26 20.44
N ALA A 10 -15.86 28.86 20.17
CA ALA A 10 -16.17 27.52 19.67
C ALA A 10 -15.50 27.24 18.32
N ILE A 11 -15.48 28.21 17.41
CA ILE A 11 -14.79 28.10 16.11
C ILE A 11 -13.27 27.97 16.31
N ALA A 12 -12.68 28.77 17.20
CA ALA A 12 -11.25 28.70 17.49
C ALA A 12 -10.83 27.33 18.07
N ILE A 13 -11.64 26.76 18.96
CA ILE A 13 -11.42 25.44 19.54
C ILE A 13 -11.53 24.36 18.47
N ALA A 14 -12.55 24.42 17.61
CA ALA A 14 -12.73 23.46 16.52
C ALA A 14 -11.57 23.50 15.52
N ALA A 15 -11.11 24.71 15.15
CA ALA A 15 -9.98 24.89 14.23
C ALA A 15 -8.66 24.37 14.83
N ALA A 16 -8.38 24.69 16.11
CA ALA A 16 -7.20 24.19 16.80
C ALA A 16 -7.24 22.66 16.94
N GLY A 17 -8.36 22.11 17.41
CA GLY A 17 -8.57 20.67 17.55
C GLY A 17 -8.39 19.92 16.23
N GLY A 18 -9.00 20.41 15.15
CA GLY A 18 -8.87 19.85 13.81
C GLY A 18 -7.42 19.87 13.29
N TYR A 19 -6.70 20.98 13.48
CA TYR A 19 -5.30 21.10 13.08
C TYR A 19 -4.39 20.10 13.80
N PHE A 20 -4.55 19.94 15.12
CA PHE A 20 -3.74 18.99 15.90
C PHE A 20 -4.05 17.53 15.57
N VAL A 21 -5.32 17.18 15.31
CA VAL A 21 -5.69 15.82 14.87
C VAL A 21 -5.15 15.54 13.47
N GLY A 22 -5.31 16.46 12.52
CA GLY A 22 -4.79 16.30 11.17
C GLY A 22 -3.26 16.18 11.13
N LYS A 23 -2.54 16.94 11.98
CA LYS A 23 -1.08 16.87 12.06
C LYS A 23 -0.55 15.56 12.65
N LYS A 24 -1.33 14.87 13.49
CA LYS A 24 -1.00 13.51 13.98
C LYS A 24 -1.19 12.43 12.91
N GLN A 25 -1.89 12.77 11.84
CA GLN A 25 -2.07 11.91 10.66
C GLN A 25 -0.95 12.15 9.63
N THR A 26 0.29 12.29 10.10
CA THR A 26 1.43 11.93 9.27
C THR A 26 1.30 10.45 8.96
N HIS A 27 0.89 10.14 7.73
CA HIS A 27 1.11 8.83 7.15
C HIS A 27 2.61 8.57 7.26
N GLN A 28 3.01 7.82 8.28
CA GLN A 28 4.33 7.23 8.33
C GLN A 28 4.39 6.38 7.06
N PRO A 29 5.22 6.71 6.05
CA PRO A 29 5.45 5.76 4.99
C PRO A 29 5.95 4.52 5.71
N ALA A 30 5.20 3.41 5.59
CA ALA A 30 5.66 2.14 6.11
C ALA A 30 7.09 1.99 5.61
N ALA A 31 8.06 1.93 6.52
CA ALA A 31 9.43 1.65 6.15
C ALA A 31 9.34 0.45 5.22
N ALA A 32 9.74 0.63 3.95
CA ALA A 32 9.69 -0.43 2.98
C ALA A 32 10.54 -1.54 3.56
N ALA A 33 9.88 -2.54 4.17
CA ALA A 33 10.55 -3.74 4.57
C ALA A 33 11.24 -4.21 3.30
N GLN A 34 12.57 -4.30 3.34
CA GLN A 34 13.34 -4.99 2.31
C GLN A 34 12.52 -6.23 1.99
N PRO A 35 12.00 -6.39 0.75
CA PRO A 35 11.06 -7.45 0.48
C PRO A 35 11.79 -8.73 0.84
N SER A 36 11.33 -9.39 1.91
CA SER A 36 11.69 -10.78 2.13
C SER A 36 11.40 -11.46 0.81
N GLU A 37 12.40 -12.17 0.25
CA GLU A 37 12.25 -12.82 -1.04
C GLU A 37 10.93 -13.57 -1.05
N ARG A 38 10.01 -13.13 -1.91
CA ARG A 38 8.66 -13.69 -1.92
C ARG A 38 8.78 -15.13 -2.37
N LYS A 39 8.17 -16.04 -1.63
CA LYS A 39 8.11 -17.45 -2.01
C LYS A 39 7.47 -17.57 -3.40
N VAL A 40 8.26 -17.99 -4.39
CA VAL A 40 7.75 -18.31 -5.72
C VAL A 40 6.88 -19.57 -5.60
N LEU A 41 5.63 -19.47 -6.07
CA LEU A 41 4.67 -20.57 -5.99
C LEU A 41 4.71 -21.48 -7.22
N TYR A 42 4.90 -20.88 -8.40
CA TYR A 42 4.95 -21.56 -9.68
C TYR A 42 5.70 -20.71 -10.71
N TRP A 43 6.07 -21.34 -11.82
CA TRP A 43 6.67 -20.75 -13.01
C TRP A 43 5.74 -20.94 -14.21
N TYR A 44 5.83 -20.04 -15.19
CA TYR A 44 5.12 -20.11 -16.46
C TYR A 44 6.10 -19.93 -17.61
N ASP A 45 5.84 -20.62 -18.72
CA ASP A 45 6.43 -20.30 -20.01
C ASP A 45 5.61 -19.16 -20.65
N PRO A 46 6.22 -18.02 -21.01
CA PRO A 46 5.52 -16.92 -21.69
C PRO A 46 4.80 -17.33 -22.98
N MET A 47 5.31 -18.34 -23.69
CA MET A 47 4.70 -18.84 -24.93
C MET A 47 3.55 -19.82 -24.66
N VAL A 48 3.47 -20.41 -23.46
CA VAL A 48 2.43 -21.37 -23.07
C VAL A 48 1.89 -21.03 -21.67
N PRO A 49 1.14 -19.91 -21.53
CA PRO A 49 0.70 -19.39 -20.23
C PRO A 49 -0.35 -20.25 -19.51
N GLY A 50 -0.90 -21.27 -20.17
CA GLY A 50 -1.87 -22.20 -19.57
C GLY A 50 -1.24 -23.23 -18.62
N GLN A 51 0.07 -23.46 -18.70
CA GLN A 51 0.75 -24.53 -17.98
C GLN A 51 1.62 -23.99 -16.85
N ARG A 52 1.37 -24.48 -15.63
CA ARG A 52 2.15 -24.15 -14.42
C ARG A 52 3.26 -25.15 -14.19
N PHE A 53 4.41 -24.66 -13.74
CA PHE A 53 5.55 -25.49 -13.35
C PHE A 53 5.95 -25.22 -11.90
N ASP A 54 6.29 -26.26 -11.14
CA ASP A 54 6.67 -26.11 -9.73
C ASP A 54 8.12 -25.64 -9.54
N LYS A 55 8.97 -25.83 -10.57
CA LYS A 55 10.40 -25.52 -10.55
C LYS A 55 10.77 -24.62 -11.73
N PRO A 56 11.79 -23.76 -11.58
CA PRO A 56 12.37 -23.07 -12.72
C PRO A 56 13.06 -24.06 -13.66
N GLY A 57 13.10 -23.75 -14.94
CA GLY A 57 13.81 -24.57 -15.92
C GLY A 57 13.47 -24.20 -17.35
N LYS A 58 14.14 -24.88 -18.28
CA LYS A 58 13.80 -24.81 -19.71
C LYS A 58 12.41 -25.40 -19.92
N SER A 59 11.61 -24.76 -20.76
CA SER A 59 10.29 -25.28 -21.11
C SER A 59 10.42 -26.57 -21.92
N PRO A 60 9.61 -27.61 -21.65
CA PRO A 60 9.62 -28.87 -22.40
C PRO A 60 9.21 -28.69 -23.87
N PHE A 61 8.63 -27.55 -24.22
CA PHE A 61 8.25 -27.22 -25.60
C PHE A 61 9.39 -26.60 -26.41
N MET A 62 10.57 -26.34 -25.81
CA MET A 62 11.66 -25.69 -26.52
C MET A 62 12.38 -26.58 -27.54
N ASP A 63 12.27 -27.90 -27.43
CA ASP A 63 13.01 -28.88 -28.25
C ASP A 63 12.07 -29.79 -29.04
N MET A 64 10.92 -29.28 -29.52
CA MET A 64 10.05 -30.01 -30.44
C MET A 64 10.53 -29.83 -31.88
N ASP A 65 11.26 -30.83 -32.38
CA ASP A 65 11.58 -31.01 -33.80
C ASP A 65 10.42 -31.65 -34.59
#